data_AF-A0A9D5CLC3-F1
#
_entry.id   AF-A0A9D5CLC3-F1
#
_cell.length_a   1.000
_cell.length_b   1.000
_cell.length_c   1.000
_cell.angle_alpha   90.00
_cell.angle_beta   90.00
_cell.angle_gamma   90.00
#
_symmetry.space_group_name_H-M   'P 1'
#
loop_
_entity.id
_entity.type
_entity.pdbx_description
1 polymer ?
#
loop_
_entity_poly.entity_id
_entity_poly.type
_entity_poly.pdbx_seq_one_letter_code
_entity_poly.pdbx_strand_id
1 'polypeptide(L)'
;MSFEMRAFQSLQSLFRYVYQHWDLGASQWSYIEIHKSETPKDHFSKAGGYEGIGWRVEGMGIPRGSKMFVWALNTLRIITKDKLDGKLGVMKSLGWSEADFLSAFQKSPIFLTVSETMLKKKVDFLVNEAGCKPSELAQNPILLMFSLDKRLIPRYHVMQVLKSKSLNNVKYSLVSIMHGLLREDVCEEFSSMS
;
A
#
# COMPACT_ATOMS: atom_id res chain seq x y z
N MET A 1 -17.55 -12.60 -11.45
CA MET A 1 -16.83 -11.33 -11.64
C MET A 1 -17.02 -10.46 -10.40
N SER A 2 -16.03 -10.41 -9.51
CA SER A 2 -16.15 -9.78 -8.18
C SER A 2 -16.08 -8.25 -8.27
N PHE A 3 -16.82 -7.60 -7.37
CA PHE A 3 -16.89 -6.15 -7.13
C PHE A 3 -15.52 -5.46 -7.03
N GLU A 4 -14.49 -6.20 -6.64
CA GLU A 4 -13.09 -5.78 -6.51
C GLU A 4 -12.44 -5.36 -7.85
N MET A 5 -12.80 -5.98 -8.99
CA MET A 5 -12.23 -5.61 -10.30
C MET A 5 -12.75 -4.26 -10.82
N ARG A 6 -14.00 -3.91 -10.50
CA ARG A 6 -14.58 -2.62 -10.90
C ARG A 6 -13.95 -1.46 -10.15
N ALA A 7 -13.73 -1.61 -8.83
CA ALA A 7 -13.07 -0.59 -8.03
C ALA A 7 -11.63 -0.31 -8.50
N PHE A 8 -10.88 -1.35 -8.88
CA PHE A 8 -9.51 -1.20 -9.38
C PHE A 8 -9.43 -0.50 -10.75
N GLN A 9 -10.31 -0.88 -11.69
CA GLN A 9 -10.39 -0.22 -12.99
C GLN A 9 -10.87 1.23 -12.88
N SER A 10 -11.83 1.53 -12.00
CA SER A 10 -12.27 2.90 -11.72
C SER A 10 -11.15 3.76 -11.15
N LEU A 11 -10.30 3.21 -10.25
CA LEU A 11 -9.14 3.91 -9.71
C LEU A 11 -8.05 4.15 -10.76
N GLN A 12 -7.83 3.21 -11.69
CA GLN A 12 -6.89 3.39 -12.80
C GLN A 12 -7.37 4.44 -13.82
N SER A 13 -8.67 4.52 -14.07
CA SER A 13 -9.26 5.55 -14.94
C SER A 13 -9.21 6.95 -14.30
N LEU A 14 -9.49 7.04 -12.99
CA LEU A 14 -9.33 8.28 -12.21
C LEU A 14 -7.85 8.71 -12.12
N PHE A 15 -6.92 7.76 -12.00
CA PHE A 15 -5.48 8.04 -12.05
C PHE A 15 -5.08 8.73 -13.36
N ARG A 16 -5.59 8.27 -14.51
CA ARG A 16 -5.31 8.88 -15.81
C ARG A 16 -5.95 10.26 -15.95
N TYR A 17 -7.18 10.43 -15.45
CA TYR A 17 -7.93 11.69 -15.53
C TYR A 17 -7.32 12.80 -14.68
N VAL A 18 -7.01 12.52 -13.41
CA VAL A 18 -6.46 13.51 -12.47
C VAL A 18 -5.04 13.94 -12.89
N TYR A 19 -4.23 13.04 -13.44
CA TYR A 19 -2.86 13.35 -13.88
C TYR A 19 -2.81 14.16 -15.18
N GLN A 20 -3.83 14.03 -16.05
CA GLN A 20 -3.91 14.75 -17.33
C GLN A 20 -4.54 16.15 -17.21
N HIS A 21 -5.20 16.48 -16.09
CA HIS A 21 -5.95 17.74 -15.93
C HIS A 21 -5.44 18.63 -14.78
N TRP A 22 -4.31 18.27 -14.13
CA TRP A 22 -3.71 19.08 -13.06
C TRP A 22 -2.75 20.15 -13.59
N ASP A 23 -3.24 21.01 -14.48
CA ASP A 23 -2.49 22.22 -14.87
C ASP A 23 -3.43 23.41 -15.01
N LEU A 24 -3.96 23.89 -13.88
CA LEU A 24 -4.53 25.23 -13.74
C LEU A 24 -4.35 25.75 -12.30
N GLY A 25 -3.42 26.70 -12.15
CA GLY A 25 -3.72 27.96 -11.47
C GLY A 25 -3.57 28.02 -9.95
N ALA A 26 -2.59 28.81 -9.52
CA ALA A 26 -2.31 29.17 -8.14
C ALA A 26 -3.44 29.95 -7.44
N SER A 27 -3.74 29.60 -6.18
CA SER A 27 -4.10 30.53 -5.08
C SER A 27 -4.42 29.75 -3.79
N GLN A 28 -3.40 29.12 -3.16
CA GLN A 28 -3.58 28.40 -1.88
C GLN A 28 -2.70 28.94 -0.73
N TRP A 29 -2.00 30.05 -0.94
CA TRP A 29 -1.04 30.53 0.06
C TRP A 29 -1.61 31.40 1.19
N SER A 30 -2.91 31.73 1.19
CA SER A 30 -3.52 32.50 2.30
C SER A 30 -4.21 31.63 3.38
N TYR A 31 -4.37 30.32 3.17
CA TYR A 31 -5.14 29.47 4.08
C TYR A 31 -4.30 28.76 5.16
N ILE A 32 -2.97 28.83 5.08
CA ILE A 32 -2.04 28.06 5.93
C ILE A 32 -1.69 28.81 7.24
N GLU A 33 -1.89 30.12 7.31
CA GLU A 33 -1.52 30.92 8.50
C GLU A 33 -2.62 31.04 9.56
N ILE A 34 -3.90 30.85 9.19
CA ILE A 34 -5.03 31.12 10.10
C ILE A 34 -5.28 29.97 11.11
N HIS A 35 -4.75 28.76 10.87
CA HIS A 35 -5.12 27.58 11.66
C HIS A 35 -3.99 26.96 12.51
N LYS A 36 -2.90 27.69 12.77
CA LYS A 36 -1.83 27.21 13.67
C LYS A 36 -2.16 27.31 15.18
N SER A 37 -3.26 27.95 15.57
CA SER A 37 -3.53 28.27 16.99
C SER A 37 -4.55 27.38 17.70
N GLU A 38 -5.21 26.44 17.04
CA GLU A 38 -6.25 25.63 17.68
C GLU A 38 -5.96 24.14 17.53
N THR A 39 -5.52 23.51 18.62
CA THR A 39 -5.48 22.04 18.74
C THR A 39 -6.91 21.50 18.79
N PRO A 40 -7.40 20.74 17.81
CA PRO A 40 -8.80 20.36 17.78
C PRO A 40 -8.98 18.87 18.16
N LYS A 41 -8.98 18.58 19.46
CA LYS A 41 -9.45 17.27 19.97
C LYS A 41 -10.98 17.12 19.91
N ASP A 42 -11.71 18.22 19.77
CA ASP A 42 -13.19 18.21 19.79
C ASP A 42 -13.86 18.23 18.40
N HIS A 43 -13.11 18.49 17.33
CA HIS A 43 -13.64 18.51 15.95
C HIS A 43 -13.83 17.12 15.33
N PHE A 44 -13.26 16.06 15.95
CA PHE A 44 -13.37 14.69 15.44
C PHE A 44 -14.82 14.17 15.39
N SER A 45 -15.76 14.82 16.10
CA SER A 45 -17.13 14.35 16.25
C SER A 45 -18.14 14.94 15.25
N LYS A 46 -17.81 16.02 14.50
CA LYS A 46 -18.83 16.82 13.79
C LYS A 46 -18.71 16.98 12.27
N ALA A 47 -17.63 16.55 11.63
CA ALA A 47 -17.51 16.68 10.16
C ALA A 47 -18.05 15.43 9.45
N GLY A 48 -19.36 15.38 9.19
CA GLY A 48 -19.92 14.46 8.20
C GLY A 48 -19.55 14.93 6.80
N GLY A 49 -18.82 14.12 6.03
CA GLY A 49 -18.43 14.43 4.64
C GLY A 49 -16.91 14.37 4.38
N TYR A 50 -16.47 14.90 3.23
CA TYR A 50 -15.07 14.86 2.78
C TYR A 50 -14.09 15.52 3.75
N GLU A 51 -14.52 16.55 4.47
CA GLU A 51 -13.68 17.26 5.47
C GLU A 51 -13.33 16.37 6.66
N GLY A 52 -14.28 15.58 7.16
CA GLY A 52 -14.03 14.64 8.27
C GLY A 52 -13.05 13.54 7.91
N ILE A 53 -13.06 13.08 6.65
CA ILE A 53 -12.06 12.14 6.15
C ILE A 53 -10.70 12.82 6.06
N GLY A 54 -10.65 14.08 5.61
CA GLY A 54 -9.41 14.86 5.57
C GLY A 54 -8.72 14.95 6.94
N TRP A 55 -9.47 15.27 7.99
CA TRP A 55 -8.94 15.31 9.36
C TRP A 55 -8.44 13.93 9.83
N ARG A 56 -9.11 12.84 9.46
CA ARG A 56 -8.64 11.49 9.77
C ARG A 56 -7.32 11.16 9.08
N VAL A 57 -7.15 11.58 7.82
CA VAL A 57 -5.90 11.39 7.08
C VAL A 57 -4.75 12.15 7.74
N GLU A 58 -4.99 13.40 8.17
CA GLU A 58 -4.01 14.21 8.90
C GLU A 58 -3.67 13.60 10.27
N GLY A 59 -4.69 13.14 11.01
CA GLY A 59 -4.50 12.43 12.28
C GLY A 59 -3.71 11.12 12.16
N MET A 60 -3.71 10.50 10.97
CA MET A 60 -2.87 9.34 10.64
C MET A 60 -1.48 9.72 10.12
N GLY A 61 -1.11 11.00 10.18
CA GLY A 61 0.22 11.52 9.88
C GLY A 61 0.48 11.84 8.41
N ILE A 62 -0.55 11.97 7.58
CA ILE A 62 -0.40 12.38 6.17
C ILE A 62 -0.91 13.83 6.01
N PRO A 63 -0.03 14.83 5.78
CA PRO A 63 -0.44 16.22 5.65
C PRO A 63 -1.15 16.48 4.31
N ARG A 64 -2.06 17.47 4.26
CA ARG A 64 -2.81 17.86 3.04
C ARG A 64 -1.96 18.18 1.82
N GLY A 65 -0.75 18.71 2.02
CA GLY A 65 0.20 19.00 0.95
C GLY A 65 0.95 17.77 0.39
N SER A 66 0.78 16.58 1.00
CA SER A 66 1.42 15.36 0.52
C SER A 66 0.71 14.80 -0.70
N LYS A 67 1.49 14.32 -1.68
CA LYS A 67 0.95 13.52 -2.81
C LYS A 67 0.18 12.28 -2.32
N MET A 68 0.49 11.77 -1.13
CA MET A 68 -0.19 10.62 -0.53
C MET A 68 -1.57 10.96 0.03
N PHE A 69 -1.85 12.25 0.27
CA PHE A 69 -3.11 12.69 0.88
C PHE A 69 -4.32 12.28 0.05
N VAL A 70 -4.27 12.47 -1.27
CA VAL A 70 -5.37 12.08 -2.18
C VAL A 70 -5.60 10.57 -2.17
N TRP A 71 -4.53 9.77 -2.10
CA TRP A 71 -4.64 8.31 -2.01
C TRP A 71 -5.26 7.86 -0.69
N ALA A 72 -4.82 8.46 0.41
CA ALA A 72 -5.33 8.18 1.74
C ALA A 72 -6.80 8.60 1.89
N LEU A 73 -7.14 9.78 1.40
CA LEU A 73 -8.51 10.30 1.41
C LEU A 73 -9.44 9.40 0.61
N ASN A 74 -9.06 9.02 -0.61
CA ASN A 74 -9.85 8.08 -1.42
C ASN A 74 -9.98 6.70 -0.78
N THR A 75 -8.93 6.21 -0.14
CA THR A 75 -8.94 4.94 0.58
C THR A 75 -9.91 4.99 1.77
N LEU A 76 -9.81 6.01 2.63
CA LEU A 76 -10.68 6.14 3.80
C LEU A 76 -12.12 6.50 3.44
N ARG A 77 -12.35 7.08 2.25
CA ARG A 77 -13.70 7.31 1.71
C ARG A 77 -14.45 6.01 1.44
N ILE A 78 -13.75 4.95 1.01
CA ILE A 78 -14.37 3.67 0.64
C ILE A 78 -14.33 2.62 1.76
N ILE A 79 -13.62 2.88 2.85
CA ILE A 79 -13.45 1.96 3.98
C ILE A 79 -14.12 2.53 5.21
N THR A 80 -15.08 1.77 5.76
CA THR A 80 -15.73 2.11 7.03
C THR A 80 -14.75 1.96 8.19
N LYS A 81 -15.03 2.63 9.31
CA LYS A 81 -14.20 2.52 10.52
C LYS A 81 -14.06 1.06 10.97
N ASP A 82 -15.15 0.30 11.01
CA ASP A 82 -15.13 -1.10 11.44
C ASP A 82 -14.23 -1.99 10.56
N LYS A 83 -14.23 -1.76 9.24
CA LYS A 83 -13.33 -2.48 8.31
C LYS A 83 -11.88 -2.08 8.49
N LEU A 84 -11.62 -0.82 8.85
CA LEU A 84 -10.27 -0.37 9.17
C LEU A 84 -9.77 -1.05 10.45
N ASP A 85 -10.61 -1.06 11.50
CA ASP A 85 -10.29 -1.67 12.80
C ASP A 85 -10.12 -3.19 12.67
N GLY A 86 -10.94 -3.85 11.84
CA GLY A 86 -10.79 -5.26 11.49
C GLY A 86 -9.44 -5.56 10.82
N LYS A 87 -9.06 -4.76 9.81
CA LYS A 87 -7.75 -4.89 9.14
C LYS A 87 -6.59 -4.62 10.09
N LEU A 88 -6.70 -3.63 10.97
CA LEU A 88 -5.70 -3.37 12.00
C LEU A 88 -5.56 -4.58 12.93
N GLY A 89 -6.67 -5.20 13.35
CA GLY A 89 -6.66 -6.42 14.16
C GLY A 89 -5.97 -7.59 13.46
N VAL A 90 -6.24 -7.78 12.16
CA VAL A 90 -5.52 -8.76 11.33
C VAL A 90 -4.02 -8.48 11.33
N MET A 91 -3.58 -7.26 11.08
CA MET A 91 -2.14 -6.93 11.05
C MET A 91 -1.49 -7.10 12.43
N LYS A 92 -2.17 -6.71 13.52
CA LYS A 92 -1.69 -6.92 14.90
C LYS A 92 -1.51 -8.40 15.21
N SER A 93 -2.44 -9.27 14.77
CA SER A 93 -2.31 -10.72 14.94
C SER A 93 -1.11 -11.33 14.20
N LEU A 94 -0.54 -10.59 13.23
CA LEU A 94 0.59 -10.98 12.40
C LEU A 94 1.90 -10.29 12.84
N GLY A 95 1.89 -9.68 14.03
CA GLY A 95 3.05 -9.09 14.67
C GLY A 95 3.29 -7.61 14.37
N TRP A 96 2.38 -6.91 13.69
CA TRP A 96 2.50 -5.46 13.50
C TRP A 96 2.15 -4.71 14.78
N SER A 97 2.96 -3.71 15.12
CA SER A 97 2.55 -2.67 16.06
C SER A 97 1.56 -1.70 15.39
N GLU A 98 0.90 -0.87 16.19
CA GLU A 98 0.07 0.21 15.65
C GLU A 98 0.90 1.23 14.85
N ALA A 99 2.14 1.47 15.29
CA ALA A 99 3.09 2.31 14.56
C ALA A 99 3.48 1.71 13.20
N ASP A 100 3.67 0.39 13.11
CA ASP A 100 3.94 -0.30 11.84
C ASP A 100 2.76 -0.15 10.87
N PHE A 101 1.53 -0.33 11.37
CA PHE A 101 0.33 -0.14 10.57
C PHE A 101 0.19 1.30 10.06
N LEU A 102 0.39 2.29 10.93
CA LEU A 102 0.35 3.70 10.52
C LEU A 102 1.46 4.03 9.53
N SER A 103 2.67 3.51 9.74
CA SER A 103 3.78 3.69 8.81
C SER A 103 3.49 3.06 7.44
N ALA A 104 2.89 1.87 7.42
CA ALA A 104 2.45 1.22 6.19
C ALA A 104 1.33 2.02 5.49
N PHE A 105 0.38 2.55 6.26
CA PHE A 105 -0.70 3.39 5.73
C PHE A 105 -0.13 4.67 5.09
N GLN A 106 0.81 5.33 5.75
CA GLN A 106 1.49 6.52 5.22
C GLN A 106 2.28 6.26 3.94
N LYS A 107 2.77 5.03 3.74
CA LYS A 107 3.50 4.63 2.52
C LYS A 107 2.58 4.19 1.39
N SER A 108 1.50 3.48 1.68
CA SER A 108 0.61 2.91 0.65
C SER A 108 -0.81 2.69 1.17
N PRO A 109 -1.63 3.73 1.35
CA PRO A 109 -2.99 3.62 1.90
C PRO A 109 -3.84 2.56 1.18
N ILE A 110 -3.63 2.43 -0.12
CA ILE A 110 -4.35 1.53 -1.01
C ILE A 110 -4.32 0.05 -0.58
N PHE A 111 -3.36 -0.41 0.23
CA PHE A 111 -3.33 -1.80 0.71
C PHE A 111 -4.59 -2.14 1.52
N LEU A 112 -5.21 -1.14 2.15
CA LEU A 112 -6.46 -1.31 2.87
C LEU A 112 -7.65 -1.60 1.95
N THR A 113 -7.55 -1.42 0.64
CA THR A 113 -8.64 -1.78 -0.28
C THR A 113 -8.77 -3.29 -0.51
N VAL A 114 -7.72 -4.06 -0.19
CA VAL A 114 -7.69 -5.53 -0.31
C VAL A 114 -8.57 -6.16 0.77
N SER A 115 -9.44 -7.12 0.42
CA SER A 115 -10.31 -7.79 1.40
C SER A 115 -9.51 -8.46 2.53
N GLU A 116 -10.09 -8.54 3.73
CA GLU A 116 -9.41 -9.12 4.91
C GLU A 116 -8.99 -10.57 4.68
N THR A 117 -9.84 -11.38 4.04
CA THR A 117 -9.52 -12.76 3.66
C THR A 117 -8.29 -12.82 2.76
N MET A 118 -8.17 -11.90 1.79
CA MET A 118 -7.04 -11.84 0.90
C MET A 118 -5.78 -11.30 1.58
N LEU A 119 -5.91 -10.33 2.49
CA LEU A 119 -4.79 -9.86 3.31
C LEU A 119 -4.20 -11.00 4.13
N LYS A 120 -5.04 -11.80 4.81
CA LYS A 120 -4.59 -12.97 5.57
C LYS A 120 -3.80 -13.93 4.69
N LYS A 121 -4.31 -14.30 3.51
CA LYS A 121 -3.60 -15.20 2.57
C LYS A 121 -2.26 -14.63 2.11
N LYS A 122 -2.22 -13.33 1.77
CA LYS A 122 -0.98 -12.68 1.32
C LYS A 122 0.05 -12.59 2.43
N VAL A 123 -0.36 -12.26 3.64
CA VAL A 123 0.56 -12.19 4.78
C VAL A 123 1.05 -13.57 5.16
N ASP A 124 0.18 -14.57 5.18
CA ASP A 124 0.55 -15.97 5.44
C ASP A 124 1.63 -16.44 4.47
N PHE A 125 1.42 -16.26 3.17
CA PHE A 125 2.43 -16.55 2.16
C PHE A 125 3.72 -15.73 2.37
N LEU A 126 3.62 -14.41 2.51
CA LEU A 126 4.81 -13.56 2.59
C LEU A 126 5.65 -13.82 3.83
N VAL A 127 5.01 -14.02 4.99
CA VAL A 127 5.68 -14.15 6.29
C VAL A 127 6.06 -15.60 6.56
N ASN A 128 5.10 -16.53 6.43
CA ASN A 128 5.30 -17.92 6.85
C ASN A 128 6.01 -18.74 5.76
N GLU A 129 5.64 -18.57 4.49
CA GLU A 129 6.25 -19.34 3.39
C GLU A 129 7.49 -18.66 2.82
N ALA A 130 7.42 -17.36 2.57
CA ALA A 130 8.50 -16.62 1.90
C ALA A 130 9.51 -15.98 2.86
N GLY A 131 9.30 -16.10 4.17
CA GLY A 131 10.22 -15.67 5.22
C GLY A 131 10.42 -14.16 5.33
N CYS A 132 9.48 -13.35 4.82
CA CYS A 132 9.52 -11.89 4.98
C CYS A 132 9.18 -11.53 6.43
N LYS A 133 10.03 -10.72 7.07
CA LYS A 133 9.73 -10.29 8.45
C LYS A 133 8.52 -9.35 8.45
N PRO A 134 7.66 -9.39 9.49
CA PRO A 134 6.53 -8.47 9.59
C PRO A 134 6.94 -6.99 9.48
N SER A 135 8.09 -6.62 10.03
CA SER A 135 8.66 -5.26 9.92
C SER A 135 9.07 -4.88 8.50
N GLU A 136 9.66 -5.81 7.74
CA GLU A 136 10.00 -5.60 6.33
C GLU A 136 8.73 -5.43 5.48
N LEU A 137 7.67 -6.18 5.80
CA LEU A 137 6.38 -6.06 5.16
C LEU A 137 5.71 -4.71 5.47
N ALA A 138 5.81 -4.22 6.72
CA ALA A 138 5.31 -2.89 7.11
C ALA A 138 6.09 -1.75 6.42
N GLN A 139 7.36 -1.96 6.13
CA GLN A 139 8.16 -1.03 5.32
C GLN A 139 7.79 -1.07 3.83
N ASN A 140 7.27 -2.19 3.34
CA ASN A 140 6.94 -2.41 1.93
C ASN A 140 5.48 -2.87 1.73
N PRO A 141 4.48 -2.08 2.17
CA PRO A 141 3.05 -2.46 2.12
C PRO A 141 2.53 -2.69 0.70
N ILE A 142 3.23 -2.20 -0.32
CA ILE A 142 2.92 -2.45 -1.73
C ILE A 142 2.99 -3.94 -2.09
N LEU A 143 3.74 -4.76 -1.35
CA LEU A 143 3.73 -6.22 -1.54
C LEU A 143 2.33 -6.81 -1.38
N LEU A 144 1.51 -6.24 -0.49
CA LEU A 144 0.11 -6.65 -0.27
C LEU A 144 -0.80 -6.26 -1.44
N MET A 145 -0.35 -5.40 -2.36
CA MET A 145 -1.09 -5.03 -3.56
C MET A 145 -0.84 -5.98 -4.73
N PHE A 146 0.26 -6.74 -4.73
CA PHE A 146 0.54 -7.69 -5.81
C PHE A 146 -0.38 -8.92 -5.77
N SER A 147 -0.75 -9.44 -6.93
CA SER A 147 -1.55 -10.67 -7.02
C SER A 147 -0.78 -11.83 -6.39
N LEU A 148 -1.45 -12.57 -5.51
CA LEU A 148 -0.88 -13.74 -4.85
C LEU A 148 -0.48 -14.79 -5.90
N ASP A 149 -1.44 -15.23 -6.70
CA ASP A 149 -1.25 -16.34 -7.64
C ASP A 149 -0.49 -15.94 -8.91
N LYS A 150 -0.62 -14.68 -9.36
CA LYS A 150 0.00 -14.23 -10.62
C LYS A 150 1.37 -13.59 -10.47
N ARG A 151 1.74 -13.15 -9.26
CA ARG A 151 3.00 -12.42 -9.05
C ARG A 151 3.78 -12.89 -7.84
N LEU A 152 3.17 -12.95 -6.66
CA LEU A 152 3.89 -13.30 -5.43
C LEU A 152 4.42 -14.74 -5.47
N ILE A 153 3.55 -15.71 -5.70
CA ILE A 153 3.93 -17.13 -5.75
C ILE A 153 4.89 -17.43 -6.91
N PRO A 154 4.59 -17.05 -8.18
CA PRO A 154 5.47 -17.40 -9.29
C PRO A 154 6.88 -16.82 -9.15
N ARG A 155 7.01 -15.56 -8.75
CA ARG A 155 8.32 -14.92 -8.61
C ARG A 155 9.10 -15.40 -7.40
N TYR A 156 8.40 -15.79 -6.34
CA TYR A 156 9.02 -16.46 -5.22
C TYR A 156 9.67 -17.79 -5.63
N HIS A 157 8.97 -18.62 -6.41
CA HIS A 157 9.56 -19.86 -6.92
C HIS A 157 10.77 -19.61 -7.83
N VAL A 158 10.69 -18.62 -8.73
CA VAL A 158 11.86 -18.22 -9.53
C VAL A 158 13.03 -17.81 -8.63
N MET A 159 12.79 -16.98 -7.60
CA MET A 159 13.82 -16.60 -6.64
C MET A 159 14.43 -17.82 -5.92
N GLN A 160 13.63 -18.83 -5.56
CA GLN A 160 14.13 -20.04 -4.91
C GLN A 160 15.00 -20.88 -5.87
N VAL A 161 14.60 -20.99 -7.14
CA VAL A 161 15.39 -21.65 -8.19
C VAL A 161 16.70 -20.90 -8.46
N LEU A 162 16.67 -19.56 -8.50
CA LEU A 162 17.88 -18.76 -8.64
C LEU A 162 18.81 -18.95 -7.44
N LYS A 163 18.28 -18.92 -6.21
CA LYS A 163 19.07 -19.17 -4.99
C LYS A 163 19.73 -20.55 -4.96
N SER A 164 19.09 -21.57 -5.52
CA SER A 164 19.66 -22.93 -5.57
C SER A 164 20.70 -23.10 -6.69
N LYS A 165 20.59 -22.31 -7.77
CA LYS A 165 21.49 -22.36 -8.93
C LYS A 165 22.63 -21.34 -8.86
N SER A 166 22.48 -20.25 -8.11
CA SER A 166 23.46 -19.17 -8.03
C SER A 166 24.68 -19.60 -7.22
N LEU A 167 25.78 -19.86 -7.93
CA LEU A 167 27.16 -19.94 -7.42
C LEU A 167 27.73 -18.57 -6.99
N ASN A 168 26.99 -17.48 -7.20
CA ASN A 168 27.45 -16.11 -7.02
C ASN A 168 26.76 -15.46 -5.81
N ASN A 169 27.53 -14.74 -4.99
CA ASN A 169 27.17 -14.06 -3.73
C ASN A 169 26.05 -12.99 -3.80
N VAL A 170 25.15 -13.04 -4.79
CA VAL A 170 24.06 -12.07 -4.98
C VAL A 170 22.92 -12.39 -4.03
N LYS A 171 22.68 -11.49 -3.06
CA LYS A 171 21.53 -11.59 -2.15
C LYS A 171 20.28 -11.07 -2.85
N TYR A 172 19.40 -11.99 -3.29
CA TYR A 172 18.07 -11.63 -3.78
C TYR A 172 17.16 -11.22 -2.61
N SER A 173 16.69 -9.97 -2.60
CA SER A 173 15.66 -9.52 -1.67
C SER A 173 14.27 -9.74 -2.28
N LEU A 174 13.31 -10.17 -1.45
CA LEU A 174 11.93 -10.41 -1.89
C LEU A 174 11.31 -9.12 -2.46
N VAL A 175 11.56 -7.98 -1.80
CA VAL A 175 11.13 -6.66 -2.28
C VAL A 175 11.73 -6.39 -3.66
N SER A 176 13.02 -6.59 -3.87
CA SER A 176 13.69 -6.36 -5.15
C SER A 176 13.13 -7.25 -6.26
N ILE A 177 12.87 -8.53 -6.00
CA ILE A 177 12.27 -9.46 -6.98
C ILE A 177 10.83 -9.08 -7.32
N MET A 178 10.08 -8.57 -6.34
CA MET A 178 8.67 -8.18 -6.54
C MET A 178 8.55 -6.81 -7.23
N HIS A 179 9.47 -5.89 -6.99
CA HIS A 179 9.55 -4.58 -7.65
C HIS A 179 10.22 -4.64 -9.03
N GLY A 180 11.21 -5.51 -9.19
CA GLY A 180 11.92 -5.71 -10.44
C GLY A 180 11.02 -6.35 -11.48
N LEU A 181 10.78 -5.63 -12.57
CA LEU A 181 10.74 -6.25 -13.89
C LEU A 181 11.92 -7.24 -13.97
N LEU A 182 11.76 -8.40 -14.63
CA LEU A 182 12.92 -9.12 -15.11
C LEU A 182 13.77 -8.05 -15.81
N ARG A 183 14.93 -7.69 -15.25
CA ARG A 183 15.99 -7.26 -16.14
C ARG A 183 16.09 -8.42 -17.14
N GLU A 184 16.28 -8.10 -18.40
CA GLU A 184 16.33 -9.10 -19.47
C GLU A 184 17.35 -10.22 -19.13
N ASP A 185 18.31 -9.94 -18.23
CA ASP A 185 19.21 -10.89 -17.56
C ASP A 185 18.55 -12.14 -16.93
N VAL A 186 17.40 -12.05 -16.25
CA VAL A 186 16.76 -13.22 -15.62
C VAL A 186 16.09 -14.11 -16.67
N CYS A 187 15.59 -13.54 -17.77
CA CYS A 187 15.07 -14.32 -18.89
C CYS A 187 16.21 -14.95 -19.69
N GLU A 188 17.29 -14.21 -19.93
CA GLU A 188 18.49 -14.72 -20.62
C GLU A 188 19.19 -15.84 -19.84
N GLU A 189 19.32 -15.72 -18.50
CA GLU A 189 19.82 -16.82 -17.67
C GLU A 189 18.89 -18.04 -17.75
N PHE A 190 17.57 -17.86 -17.71
CA PHE A 190 16.64 -18.99 -17.82
C PHE A 190 16.68 -19.66 -19.20
N SER A 191 16.86 -18.89 -20.28
CA SER A 191 17.00 -19.40 -21.65
C SER A 191 18.36 -20.02 -21.95
N SER A 192 19.43 -19.61 -21.25
CA SER A 192 20.75 -20.25 -21.34
C SER A 192 20.87 -21.58 -20.58
N MET A 193 19.84 -21.92 -19.78
CA MET A 193 19.81 -23.10 -18.91
C MET A 193 18.89 -24.23 -19.41
N SER A 194 18.30 -24.08 -20.61
CA SER A 194 17.57 -25.14 -21.34
C SER A 194 18.41 -25.66 -22.50
#